data_AF-A0A954G4R3-F1
#
_entry.id   AF-A0A954G4R3-F1
#
_cell.length_a   1.000
_cell.length_b   1.000
_cell.length_c   1.000
_cell.angle_alpha   90.00
_cell.angle_beta   90.00
_cell.angle_gamma   90.00
#
_symmetry.space_group_name_H-M   'P 1'
#
loop_
_entity.id
_entity.type
_entity.pdbx_description
1 polymer ?
#
loop_
_entity_poly.entity_id
_entity_poly.type
_entity_poly.pdbx_seq_one_letter_code
_entity_poly.pdbx_strand_id
1 'polypeptide(L)'
;LCDLPARTDLEGHSLVPQLKDANTPRKWPAITSNNRNNTSVRTENYRYIHYADGTEEFYDMKQDPAEWKNLSGDPNYAKLIEEHRAWLPTVNEKPAPGSKHRILRYENGQANWEEEDIKPDDPIPEL
;
A
#
# COMPACT_ATOMS: atom_id res chain seq x y z
N LEU A 1 -9.75 8.48 -24.52
CA LEU A 1 -11.10 7.93 -24.75
C LEU A 1 -12.02 9.03 -25.26
N CYS A 2 -12.05 10.17 -24.58
CA CYS A 2 -12.89 11.32 -24.96
C CYS A 2 -12.10 12.49 -25.61
N ASP A 3 -10.90 12.20 -26.15
CA ASP A 3 -10.01 13.19 -26.81
C ASP A 3 -9.70 14.47 -26.02
N LEU A 4 -9.73 14.36 -24.69
CA LEU A 4 -9.26 15.42 -23.78
C LEU A 4 -7.73 15.42 -23.69
N PRO A 5 -7.11 16.59 -23.48
CA PRO A 5 -5.66 16.69 -23.29
C PRO A 5 -5.21 15.92 -22.05
N ALA A 6 -3.99 15.37 -22.11
CA ALA A 6 -3.39 14.70 -20.97
C ALA A 6 -3.09 15.70 -19.84
N ARG A 7 -3.37 15.28 -18.61
CA ARG A 7 -3.01 16.01 -17.39
C ARG A 7 -1.75 15.40 -16.79
N THR A 8 -0.79 16.25 -16.43
CA THR A 8 0.50 15.84 -15.85
C THR A 8 0.51 15.86 -14.33
N ASP A 9 -0.58 16.32 -13.72
CA ASP A 9 -0.77 16.43 -12.27
C ASP A 9 -1.61 15.28 -11.68
N LEU A 10 -2.00 14.31 -12.51
CA LEU A 10 -2.68 13.10 -12.07
C LEU A 10 -1.68 11.96 -11.94
N GLU A 11 -1.77 11.22 -10.84
CA GLU A 11 -0.97 10.00 -10.62
C GLU A 11 -1.50 8.80 -11.42
N GLY A 12 -2.76 8.84 -11.84
CA GLY A 12 -3.41 7.76 -12.57
C GLY A 12 -2.87 7.57 -13.99
N HIS A 13 -2.77 6.30 -14.41
CA HIS A 13 -2.40 5.95 -15.78
C HIS A 13 -3.63 5.60 -16.62
N SER A 14 -3.62 6.03 -17.88
CA SER A 14 -4.70 5.72 -18.83
C SER A 14 -4.79 4.21 -19.08
N LEU A 15 -5.99 3.64 -18.96
CA LEU A 15 -6.30 2.25 -19.30
C LEU A 15 -6.67 2.06 -20.78
N VAL A 16 -6.67 3.14 -21.59
CA VAL A 16 -7.01 3.06 -23.02
C VAL A 16 -6.20 2.01 -23.78
N PRO A 17 -4.88 1.82 -23.55
CA PRO A 17 -4.13 0.76 -24.22
C PRO A 17 -4.71 -0.64 -23.94
N GLN A 18 -5.00 -0.96 -22.66
CA GLN A 18 -5.58 -2.24 -22.25
C GLN A 18 -7.02 -2.42 -22.76
N LEU A 19 -7.80 -1.35 -22.85
CA LEU A 19 -9.16 -1.40 -23.41
C LEU A 19 -9.18 -1.67 -24.92
N LYS A 20 -8.11 -1.29 -25.64
CA LYS A 20 -7.96 -1.56 -27.07
C LYS A 20 -7.37 -2.94 -27.35
N ASP A 21 -6.43 -3.38 -26.51
CA ASP A 21 -5.82 -4.71 -26.56
C ASP A 21 -5.55 -5.20 -25.14
N ALA A 22 -6.30 -6.23 -24.75
CA ALA A 22 -6.23 -6.86 -23.43
C ALA A 22 -4.85 -7.47 -23.13
N ASN A 23 -4.02 -7.74 -24.14
CA ASN A 23 -2.67 -8.27 -23.96
C ASN A 23 -1.62 -7.17 -23.74
N THR A 24 -2.01 -5.89 -23.80
CA THR A 24 -1.07 -4.78 -23.60
C THR A 24 -0.46 -4.81 -22.19
N PRO A 25 0.87 -4.98 -22.04
CA PRO A 25 1.49 -5.08 -20.73
C PRO A 25 1.26 -3.82 -19.89
N ARG A 26 1.02 -4.01 -18.60
CA ARG A 26 0.97 -2.93 -17.62
C ARG A 26 2.34 -2.78 -16.97
N LYS A 27 2.94 -1.59 -17.06
CA LYS A 27 4.28 -1.31 -16.52
C LYS A 27 4.30 -1.02 -15.02
N TRP A 28 3.16 -0.60 -14.47
CA TRP A 28 3.04 -0.13 -13.09
C TRP A 28 2.20 -1.11 -12.26
N PRO A 29 2.55 -1.36 -10.99
CA PRO A 29 1.70 -2.14 -10.10
C PRO A 29 0.38 -1.42 -9.78
N ALA A 30 -0.49 -2.10 -9.04
CA ALA A 30 -1.54 -1.42 -8.29
C ALA A 30 -0.99 -1.01 -6.92
N ILE A 31 -1.22 0.24 -6.53
CA ILE A 31 -0.77 0.80 -5.25
C ILE A 31 -2.03 1.23 -4.48
N THR A 32 -2.12 0.81 -3.23
CA THR A 32 -3.23 1.16 -2.33
C THR A 32 -2.65 1.70 -1.04
N SER A 33 -3.09 2.88 -0.60
CA SER A 33 -2.71 3.46 0.68
C SER A 33 -3.92 3.51 1.62
N ASN A 34 -3.71 3.22 2.90
CA ASN A 34 -4.75 3.26 3.94
C ASN A 34 -4.19 3.94 5.19
N ASN A 35 -4.60 5.17 5.46
CA ASN A 35 -3.90 6.07 6.37
C ASN A 35 -2.45 6.35 5.92
N ARG A 36 -1.82 7.31 6.60
CA ARG A 36 -0.47 7.74 6.27
C ARG A 36 0.54 6.61 6.50
N ASN A 37 1.45 6.40 5.54
CA ASN A 37 2.56 5.44 5.59
C ASN A 37 2.19 3.94 5.63
N ASN A 38 0.90 3.57 5.55
CA ASN A 38 0.52 2.19 5.25
C ASN A 38 0.19 2.08 3.77
N THR A 39 0.96 1.28 3.04
CA THR A 39 0.82 1.13 1.59
C THR A 39 1.02 -0.32 1.18
N SER A 40 0.20 -0.80 0.26
CA SER A 40 0.40 -2.08 -0.42
C SER A 40 0.70 -1.89 -1.89
N VAL A 41 1.59 -2.73 -2.41
CA VAL A 41 1.98 -2.81 -3.82
C VAL A 41 1.63 -4.20 -4.34
N ARG A 42 0.77 -4.29 -5.36
CA ARG A 42 0.36 -5.53 -6.01
C ARG A 42 0.89 -5.58 -7.44
N THR A 43 1.84 -6.47 -7.69
CA THR A 43 2.27 -6.86 -9.04
C THR A 43 1.43 -8.03 -9.54
N GLU A 44 1.79 -8.66 -10.65
CA GLU A 44 1.07 -9.84 -11.15
C GLU A 44 1.13 -11.01 -10.15
N ASN A 45 2.33 -11.30 -9.64
CA ASN A 45 2.59 -12.53 -8.88
C ASN A 45 2.77 -12.30 -7.38
N TYR A 46 2.99 -11.07 -6.94
CA TYR A 46 3.29 -10.79 -5.54
C TYR A 46 2.47 -9.63 -4.99
N ARG A 47 2.29 -9.64 -3.67
CA ARG A 47 1.76 -8.50 -2.91
C ARG A 47 2.76 -8.17 -1.81
N TYR A 48 3.12 -6.90 -1.73
CA TYR A 48 3.94 -6.31 -0.69
C TYR A 48 3.10 -5.34 0.12
N ILE A 49 3.25 -5.31 1.43
CA ILE A 49 2.61 -4.36 2.33
C ILE A 49 3.68 -3.77 3.23
N HIS A 50 3.69 -2.45 3.34
CA HIS A 50 4.54 -1.69 4.25
C HIS A 50 3.64 -0.93 5.22
N TYR A 51 3.90 -1.06 6.51
CA TYR A 51 3.15 -0.39 7.57
C TYR A 51 3.88 0.85 8.09
N ALA A 52 3.12 1.75 8.72
CA ALA A 52 3.65 3.00 9.26
C ALA A 52 4.70 2.81 10.37
N ASP A 53 4.72 1.63 11.01
CA ASP A 53 5.71 1.23 12.02
C ASP A 53 7.00 0.64 11.42
N GLY A 54 7.07 0.52 10.09
CA GLY A 54 8.20 -0.04 9.35
C GLY A 54 8.17 -1.56 9.22
N THR A 55 7.13 -2.24 9.74
CA THR A 55 6.94 -3.67 9.49
C THR A 55 6.47 -3.93 8.06
N GLU A 56 6.75 -5.12 7.56
CA GLU A 56 6.53 -5.49 6.18
C GLU A 56 5.92 -6.88 6.05
N GLU A 57 5.04 -7.02 5.06
CA GLU A 57 4.51 -8.32 4.62
C GLU A 57 4.77 -8.51 3.13
N PHE A 58 5.05 -9.76 2.75
CA PHE A 58 5.28 -10.14 1.36
C PHE A 58 4.66 -11.51 1.07
N TYR A 59 3.83 -11.59 0.04
CA TYR A 59 3.07 -12.79 -0.31
C TYR A 59 3.27 -13.18 -1.78
N ASP A 60 3.47 -14.47 -2.02
CA ASP A 60 3.40 -15.06 -3.36
C ASP A 60 1.93 -15.36 -3.69
N MET A 61 1.34 -14.56 -4.56
CA MET A 61 -0.09 -14.62 -4.86
C MET A 61 -0.45 -15.74 -5.84
N LYS A 62 0.54 -16.45 -6.40
CA LYS A 62 0.31 -17.68 -7.18
C LYS A 62 0.23 -18.90 -6.28
N GLN A 63 1.11 -18.99 -5.29
CA GLN A 63 1.19 -20.12 -4.37
C GLN A 63 0.28 -19.98 -3.15
N ASP A 64 0.07 -18.73 -2.71
CA ASP A 64 -0.69 -18.37 -1.51
C ASP A 64 -1.65 -17.20 -1.81
N PRO A 65 -2.70 -17.43 -2.61
CA PRO A 65 -3.69 -16.39 -2.94
C PRO A 65 -4.50 -15.91 -1.73
N ALA A 66 -4.42 -16.61 -0.59
CA ALA A 66 -5.10 -16.28 0.65
C ALA A 66 -4.21 -15.50 1.65
N GLU A 67 -2.95 -15.26 1.31
CA GLU A 67 -2.02 -14.40 2.06
C GLU A 67 -1.74 -14.91 3.49
N TRP A 68 -1.65 -16.23 3.68
CA TRP A 68 -1.45 -16.83 4.99
C TRP A 68 0.02 -16.87 5.43
N LYS A 69 0.96 -16.94 4.48
CA LYS A 69 2.39 -17.07 4.76
C LYS A 69 3.13 -15.80 4.37
N ASN A 70 3.44 -14.98 5.37
CA ASN A 70 4.33 -13.84 5.17
C ASN A 70 5.77 -14.32 4.88
N LEU A 71 6.32 -13.90 3.73
CA LEU A 71 7.66 -14.22 3.23
C LEU A 71 8.65 -13.06 3.43
N SER A 72 8.28 -11.95 4.09
CA SER A 72 9.14 -10.77 4.21
C SER A 72 10.46 -11.04 4.95
N GLY A 73 10.48 -12.02 5.86
CA GLY A 73 11.68 -12.47 6.57
C GLY A 73 12.53 -13.51 5.83
N ASP A 74 12.11 -13.99 4.66
CA ASP A 74 12.85 -15.01 3.91
C ASP A 74 13.91 -14.35 2.98
N PRO A 75 15.21 -14.59 3.21
CA PRO A 75 16.28 -13.93 2.45
C PRO A 75 16.26 -14.25 0.95
N ASN A 76 15.61 -15.34 0.53
CA ASN A 76 15.48 -15.68 -0.89
C ASN A 76 14.63 -14.65 -1.66
N TYR A 77 13.74 -13.92 -0.97
CA TYR A 77 12.87 -12.92 -1.57
C TYR A 77 13.37 -11.49 -1.40
N ALA A 78 14.49 -11.27 -0.68
CA ALA A 78 14.98 -9.93 -0.32
C ALA A 78 15.08 -8.99 -1.53
N LYS A 79 15.67 -9.46 -2.64
CA LYS A 79 15.79 -8.65 -3.87
C LYS A 79 14.42 -8.24 -4.43
N LEU A 80 13.47 -9.16 -4.44
CA LEU A 80 12.14 -8.91 -4.99
C LEU A 80 11.34 -7.96 -4.07
N ILE A 81 11.52 -8.06 -2.76
CA ILE A 81 10.96 -7.11 -1.78
C ILE A 81 11.50 -5.71 -2.05
N GLU A 82 12.80 -5.53 -2.28
CA GLU A 82 13.36 -4.22 -2.63
C GLU A 82 12.79 -3.66 -3.94
N GLU A 83 12.58 -4.50 -4.95
CA GLU A 83 11.92 -4.11 -6.20
C GLU A 83 10.46 -3.64 -5.96
N HIS A 84 9.75 -4.22 -4.98
CA HIS A 84 8.41 -3.77 -4.60
C HIS A 84 8.45 -2.50 -3.76
N ARG A 85 9.40 -2.39 -2.83
CA ARG A 85 9.59 -1.21 -1.97
C ARG A 85 9.89 0.04 -2.81
N ALA A 86 10.58 -0.11 -3.94
CA ALA A 86 10.84 0.98 -4.88
C ALA A 86 9.57 1.62 -5.48
N TRP A 87 8.41 0.96 -5.39
CA TRP A 87 7.12 1.52 -5.81
C TRP A 87 6.37 2.27 -4.71
N LEU A 88 6.89 2.31 -3.48
CA LEU A 88 6.26 3.08 -2.42
C LEU A 88 6.19 4.58 -2.78
N PRO A 89 5.06 5.26 -2.50
CA PRO A 89 4.96 6.69 -2.75
C PRO A 89 6.04 7.45 -1.99
N THR A 90 6.73 8.35 -2.69
CA THR A 90 7.74 9.24 -2.09
C THR A 90 7.11 10.32 -1.23
N VAL A 91 5.83 10.64 -1.48
CA VAL A 91 5.05 11.62 -0.73
C VAL A 91 3.85 10.92 -0.09
N ASN A 92 3.78 10.97 1.23
CA ASN A 92 2.68 10.47 2.04
C ASN A 92 2.21 11.57 2.99
N GLU A 93 1.25 12.36 2.52
CA GLU A 93 0.75 13.53 3.25
C GLU A 93 -0.05 13.14 4.50
N LYS A 94 -0.13 14.10 5.42
CA LYS A 94 -1.04 13.98 6.57
C LYS A 94 -2.50 14.03 6.09
N PRO A 95 -3.45 13.47 6.88
CA PRO A 95 -4.87 13.67 6.63
C PRO A 95 -5.19 15.16 6.46
N ALA A 96 -6.18 15.46 5.62
CA ALA A 96 -6.64 16.83 5.43
C ALA A 96 -7.02 17.46 6.79
N PRO A 97 -6.75 18.78 7.00
CA PRO A 97 -7.06 19.44 8.26
C PRO A 97 -8.51 19.20 8.70
N GLY A 98 -8.70 18.80 9.96
CA GLY A 98 -10.00 18.48 10.55
C GLY A 98 -10.50 17.04 10.33
N SER A 99 -9.76 16.20 9.61
CA SER A 99 -10.04 14.76 9.50
C SER A 99 -9.75 14.05 10.83
N LYS A 100 -10.78 13.46 11.45
CA LYS A 100 -10.66 12.72 12.72
C LYS A 100 -11.18 11.29 12.67
N HIS A 101 -12.20 11.02 11.87
CA HIS A 101 -12.86 9.72 11.83
C HIS A 101 -12.07 8.69 11.02
N ARG A 102 -11.93 7.50 11.57
CA ARG A 102 -11.19 6.36 11.00
C ARG A 102 -9.74 6.68 10.64
N ILE A 103 -9.14 7.63 11.37
CA ILE A 103 -7.76 8.03 11.18
C ILE A 103 -6.88 7.26 12.17
N LEU A 104 -5.97 6.45 11.61
CA LEU A 104 -4.88 5.82 12.34
C LEU A 104 -3.58 6.58 12.04
N ARG A 105 -2.86 6.96 13.09
CA ARG A 105 -1.53 7.55 13.00
C ARG A 105 -0.54 6.71 13.77
N TYR A 106 0.69 6.67 13.28
CA TYR A 106 1.83 6.11 13.99
C TYR A 106 2.97 7.12 13.93
N GLU A 107 3.28 7.72 15.07
CA GLU A 107 4.30 8.77 15.19
C GLU A 107 5.15 8.51 16.43
N ASN A 108 6.48 8.56 16.30
CA ASN A 108 7.43 8.38 17.41
C ASN A 108 7.24 7.06 18.21
N GLY A 109 6.83 5.98 17.55
CA GLY A 109 6.58 4.69 18.20
C GLY A 109 5.22 4.58 18.91
N GLN A 110 4.35 5.58 18.76
CA GLN A 110 3.03 5.63 19.39
C GLN A 110 1.94 5.54 18.31
N ALA A 111 1.04 4.58 18.45
CA ALA A 111 -0.18 4.48 17.66
C ALA A 111 -1.26 5.40 18.24
N ASN A 112 -2.02 6.07 17.38
CA ASN A 112 -3.13 6.93 17.74
C ASN A 112 -4.32 6.65 16.83
N TRP A 113 -5.47 6.35 17.42
CA TRP A 113 -6.74 6.09 16.75
C TRP A 113 -7.73 7.21 17.07
N GLU A 114 -8.20 7.91 16.05
CA GLU A 114 -9.19 8.98 16.19
C GLU A 114 -8.84 10.04 17.26
N GLU A 115 -7.57 10.47 17.30
CA GLU A 115 -7.06 11.46 18.26
C GLU A 115 -6.77 10.93 19.67
N GLU A 116 -7.01 9.65 19.93
CA GLU A 116 -6.66 8.98 21.19
C GLU A 116 -5.45 8.05 21.02
N ASP A 117 -4.47 8.16 21.91
CA ASP A 117 -3.30 7.29 21.89
C ASP A 117 -3.67 5.89 22.37
N ILE A 118 -3.29 4.87 21.59
CA ILE A 118 -3.47 3.46 21.95
C ILE A 118 -2.31 3.03 22.83
N LYS A 119 -2.58 2.69 24.08
CA LYS A 119 -1.57 2.20 25.01
C LYS A 119 -1.29 0.71 24.79
N PRO A 120 -0.08 0.23 25.13
CA PRO A 120 0.26 -1.19 25.01
C PRO A 120 -0.67 -2.14 25.78
N ASP A 121 -1.30 -1.64 26.86
CA ASP A 121 -2.20 -2.37 27.75
C ASP A 121 -3.69 -2.05 27.55
N ASP A 122 -4.03 -1.24 26.54
CA ASP A 122 -5.43 -0.97 26.24
C ASP A 122 -6.15 -2.26 25.80
N PRO A 123 -7.43 -2.46 26.22
CA PRO A 123 -8.19 -3.62 25.81
C PRO A 123 -8.42 -3.59 24.30
N ILE A 124 -8.35 -4.76 23.67
CA ILE A 124 -8.76 -4.91 22.27
C ILE A 124 -10.25 -4.59 22.19
N PRO A 125 -10.68 -3.62 21.37
CA PRO A 125 -12.09 -3.32 21.20
C PRO A 125 -12.85 -4.58 20.74
N GLU A 126 -14.05 -4.78 21.30
CA GLU A 126 -14.98 -5.85 20.91
C GLU A 126 -14.59 -7.30 21.29
N LEU A 127 -13.53 -7.51 22.09
CA LEU A 127 -13.23 -8.78 22.77
C LEU A 127 -13.72 -8.84 24.21
#